data_AF-A0A1C5L7L7-F1
#
_entry.id   AF-A0A1C5L7L7-F1
#
_cell.length_a   1.000
_cell.length_b   1.000
_cell.length_c   1.000
_cell.angle_alpha   90.00
_cell.angle_beta   90.00
_cell.angle_gamma   90.00
#
_symmetry.space_group_name_H-M   'P 1'
#
loop_
_entity.id
_entity.type
_entity.pdbx_description
1 polymer ?
#
loop_
_entity_poly.entity_id
_entity_poly.type
_entity_poly.pdbx_seq_one_letter_code
_entity_poly.pdbx_strand_id
1 'polypeptide(L)'
;MKQAIVNFCKSMDTGLFLLDMPTGFGKTYSVLDFMVDNYDAPEFKDKKIFFVTTLKKNLPDKELREHFAKRGKADDYDKYCLRIEANADMVVEKLDELYRARKIPAAITMKQEFKDLHGSVKLLNEYRDKKRELQRCTKGT
;
A
#
# COMPACT_ATOMS: atom_id res chain seq x y z
N MET A 1 -3.75 -24.00 1.81
CA MET A 1 -2.73 -22.99 2.16
C MET A 1 -3.11 -22.21 3.41
N LYS A 2 -4.23 -21.47 3.40
CA LYS A 2 -4.75 -20.74 4.59
C LYS A 2 -4.72 -21.59 5.88
N GLN A 3 -5.22 -22.83 5.83
CA GLN A 3 -5.25 -23.71 7.01
C GLN A 3 -3.84 -24.01 7.57
N ALA A 4 -2.81 -24.10 6.73
CA ALA A 4 -1.44 -24.32 7.20
C ALA A 4 -0.92 -23.11 7.97
N ILE A 5 -1.21 -21.90 7.50
CA ILE A 5 -0.86 -20.65 8.18
C ILE A 5 -1.59 -20.57 9.53
N VAL A 6 -2.90 -20.86 9.57
CA VAL A 6 -3.69 -20.89 10.80
C VAL A 6 -3.12 -21.89 11.81
N ASN A 7 -2.87 -23.13 11.38
CA ASN A 7 -2.35 -24.16 12.27
C ASN A 7 -0.98 -23.77 12.84
N PHE A 8 -0.11 -23.19 12.01
CA PHE A 8 1.19 -22.69 12.45
C PHE A 8 1.02 -21.61 13.53
N CYS A 9 0.23 -20.57 13.25
CA CYS A 9 -0.02 -19.46 14.17
C CYS A 9 -0.72 -19.87 15.48
N LYS A 10 -1.50 -20.96 15.49
CA LYS A 10 -2.14 -21.49 16.71
C LYS A 10 -1.23 -22.40 17.53
N SER A 11 -0.26 -23.05 16.89
CA SER A 11 0.61 -24.03 17.53
C SER A 11 1.78 -23.42 18.30
N MET A 12 2.21 -22.22 17.94
CA MET A 12 3.39 -21.55 18.48
C MET A 12 3.17 -20.04 18.56
N ASP A 13 3.66 -19.41 19.63
CA ASP A 13 3.63 -17.95 19.76
C ASP A 13 4.66 -17.23 18.89
N THR A 14 5.80 -17.88 18.61
CA THR A 14 6.88 -17.35 17.77
C THR A 14 7.43 -18.45 16.86
N GLY A 15 7.78 -18.10 15.61
CA GLY A 15 8.45 -19.03 14.71
C GLY A 15 8.62 -18.48 13.30
N LEU A 16 9.32 -19.24 12.45
CA LEU A 16 9.50 -18.96 11.03
C LEU A 16 8.75 -19.99 10.18
N PHE A 17 7.79 -19.51 9.38
CA PHE A 17 7.07 -20.34 8.42
C PHE A 17 7.53 -20.00 7.00
N LEU A 18 8.21 -20.95 6.35
CA LEU A 18 8.65 -20.83 4.96
C LEU A 18 7.68 -21.58 4.05
N LEU A 19 7.21 -20.90 3.01
CA LEU A 19 6.26 -21.45 2.05
C LEU A 19 6.82 -21.31 0.64
N ASP A 20 7.45 -22.38 0.15
CA ASP A 20 7.96 -22.44 -1.21
C ASP A 20 6.90 -23.02 -2.15
N MET A 21 6.33 -22.16 -2.99
CA MET A 21 5.40 -22.57 -4.04
C MET A 21 5.60 -21.72 -5.29
N PRO A 22 5.21 -22.21 -6.48
CA PRO A 22 5.36 -21.45 -7.71
C PRO A 22 4.49 -20.19 -7.74
N THR A 23 4.79 -19.27 -8.65
CA THR A 23 3.91 -18.14 -8.98
C THR A 23 2.57 -18.62 -9.55
N GLY A 24 1.49 -17.88 -9.31
CA GLY A 24 0.14 -18.23 -9.78
C GLY A 24 -0.68 -19.13 -8.85
N PHE A 25 -0.06 -19.74 -7.82
CA PHE A 25 -0.74 -20.63 -6.86
C PHE A 25 -1.59 -19.91 -5.78
N GLY A 26 -1.85 -18.61 -5.94
CA GLY A 26 -2.70 -17.87 -4.99
C GLY A 26 -2.09 -17.65 -3.61
N LYS A 27 -0.74 -17.58 -3.52
CA LYS A 27 -0.03 -17.28 -2.26
C LYS A 27 -0.52 -15.99 -1.61
N THR A 28 -0.41 -14.88 -2.34
CA THR A 28 -0.85 -13.56 -1.89
C THR A 28 -2.30 -13.61 -1.47
N TYR A 29 -3.19 -14.14 -2.32
CA TYR A 29 -4.61 -14.28 -2.03
C TYR A 29 -4.89 -15.01 -0.72
N SER A 30 -4.20 -16.14 -0.47
CA SER A 30 -4.36 -16.93 0.75
C SER A 30 -3.89 -16.20 2.01
N VAL A 31 -2.82 -15.39 1.90
CA VAL A 31 -2.33 -14.55 3.00
C VAL A 31 -3.33 -13.44 3.31
N LEU A 32 -3.92 -12.80 2.28
CA LEU A 32 -4.95 -11.77 2.48
C LEU A 32 -6.20 -12.34 3.14
N ASP A 33 -6.67 -13.50 2.69
CA ASP A 33 -7.77 -14.20 3.36
C ASP A 33 -7.45 -14.47 4.83
N PHE A 34 -6.26 -14.99 5.13
CA PHE A 34 -5.84 -15.20 6.52
C PHE A 34 -5.88 -13.90 7.33
N MET A 35 -5.36 -12.79 6.81
CA MET A 35 -5.35 -11.50 7.50
C MET A 35 -6.78 -11.01 7.80
N VAL A 36 -7.67 -10.99 6.79
CA VAL A 36 -9.03 -10.47 6.97
C VAL A 36 -9.90 -11.40 7.81
N ASP A 37 -9.62 -12.70 7.81
CA ASP A 37 -10.36 -13.66 8.64
C ASP A 37 -9.91 -13.68 10.11
N ASN A 38 -8.76 -13.07 10.44
CA ASN A 38 -8.16 -13.20 11.77
C ASN A 38 -7.75 -11.87 12.43
N TYR A 39 -7.84 -10.72 11.76
CA TYR A 39 -7.43 -9.43 12.35
C TYR A 39 -8.20 -9.06 13.64
N ASP A 40 -9.45 -9.51 13.77
CA ASP A 40 -10.32 -9.29 14.94
C ASP A 40 -10.56 -10.56 15.76
N ALA A 41 -9.90 -11.67 15.42
CA ALA A 41 -10.03 -12.91 16.17
C ALA A 41 -9.41 -12.77 17.58
N PRO A 42 -10.04 -13.34 18.63
CA PRO A 42 -9.53 -13.22 20.00
C PRO A 42 -8.08 -13.65 20.18
N GLU A 43 -7.65 -14.65 19.39
CA GLU A 43 -6.32 -15.24 19.39
C GLU A 43 -5.24 -14.28 18.85
N PHE A 44 -5.65 -13.23 18.13
CA PHE A 44 -4.77 -12.23 17.50
C PHE A 44 -5.02 -10.80 18.01
N LYS A 45 -5.90 -10.62 19.01
CA LYS A 45 -6.34 -9.30 19.50
C LYS A 45 -5.20 -8.33 19.85
N ASP A 46 -4.12 -8.85 20.42
CA ASP A 46 -2.94 -8.05 20.82
C ASP A 46 -1.75 -8.19 19.85
N LYS A 47 -1.95 -8.88 18.72
CA LYS A 47 -0.90 -9.13 17.70
C LYS A 47 -1.09 -8.18 16.51
N LYS A 48 -0.01 -7.53 16.09
CA LYS A 48 0.00 -6.69 14.87
C LYS A 48 0.51 -7.51 13.68
N ILE A 49 -0.19 -7.41 12.55
CA ILE A 49 0.22 -8.08 11.31
C ILE A 49 0.94 -7.06 10.42
N PHE A 50 2.15 -7.41 9.97
CA PHE A 50 2.91 -6.63 9.01
C PHE A 50 2.97 -7.38 7.68
N PHE A 51 2.56 -6.72 6.60
CA PHE A 51 2.72 -7.21 5.24
C PHE A 51 3.82 -6.40 4.56
N VAL A 52 4.92 -7.06 4.20
CA VAL A 52 6.08 -6.41 3.58
C VAL A 52 6.33 -7.05 2.21
N THR A 53 6.57 -6.21 1.22
CA THR A 53 6.88 -6.63 -0.14
C THR A 53 7.96 -5.74 -0.72
N THR A 54 8.75 -6.26 -1.65
CA THR A 54 9.87 -5.54 -2.26
C THR A 54 9.43 -4.48 -3.25
N LEU A 55 8.29 -4.66 -3.92
CA LEU A 55 7.79 -3.76 -4.96
C LEU A 55 6.40 -3.25 -4.60
N LYS A 56 6.18 -1.93 -4.72
CA LYS A 56 4.87 -1.32 -4.44
C LYS A 56 3.72 -1.89 -5.24
N LYS A 57 3.95 -2.26 -6.51
CA LYS A 57 2.92 -2.90 -7.36
C LYS A 57 2.46 -4.28 -6.83
N ASN A 58 3.28 -4.90 -5.98
CA ASN A 58 2.97 -6.16 -5.32
C ASN A 58 2.30 -5.93 -3.96
N LEU A 59 2.08 -4.68 -3.55
CA LEU A 59 1.32 -4.36 -2.36
C LEU A 59 -0.18 -4.52 -2.71
N PRO A 60 -0.88 -5.47 -2.09
CA PRO A 60 -2.22 -5.85 -2.49
C PRO A 60 -3.27 -4.93 -1.85
N ASP A 61 -3.13 -3.62 -1.99
CA ASP A 61 -3.99 -2.63 -1.32
C ASP A 61 -5.47 -2.76 -1.72
N LYS A 62 -5.72 -2.68 -3.04
CA LYS A 62 -7.06 -2.83 -3.60
C LYS A 62 -7.64 -4.21 -3.32
N GLU A 63 -6.83 -5.24 -3.48
CA GLU A 63 -7.24 -6.62 -3.22
C GLU A 63 -7.60 -6.80 -1.74
N LEU A 64 -6.80 -6.28 -0.82
CA LEU A 64 -7.11 -6.34 0.61
C LEU A 64 -8.45 -5.64 0.92
N ARG A 65 -8.70 -4.44 0.37
CA ARG A 65 -10.00 -3.75 0.49
C ARG A 65 -11.15 -4.60 -0.04
N GLU A 66 -10.98 -5.25 -1.19
CA GLU A 66 -11.97 -6.17 -1.76
C GLU A 66 -12.22 -7.38 -0.85
N HIS A 67 -11.18 -7.92 -0.19
CA HIS A 67 -11.34 -9.03 0.75
C HIS A 67 -12.15 -8.62 2.00
N PHE A 68 -11.95 -7.41 2.53
CA PHE A 68 -12.77 -6.84 3.61
C PHE A 68 -14.22 -6.64 3.16
N ALA A 69 -14.43 -6.04 1.97
CA ALA A 69 -15.76 -5.80 1.42
C ALA A 69 -16.55 -7.10 1.20
N LYS A 70 -15.90 -8.15 0.66
CA LYS A 70 -16.50 -9.48 0.47
C LYS A 70 -16.99 -10.13 1.76
N ARG A 71 -16.50 -9.69 2.93
CA ARG A 71 -16.89 -10.18 4.25
C ARG A 71 -17.85 -9.25 4.98
N GLY A 72 -18.37 -8.23 4.29
CA GLY A 72 -19.26 -7.22 4.91
C GLY A 72 -18.54 -6.30 5.89
N LYS A 73 -17.20 -6.22 5.81
CA LYS A 73 -16.32 -5.50 6.75
C LYS A 73 -15.58 -4.35 6.05
N ALA A 74 -16.19 -3.71 5.07
CA ALA A 74 -15.54 -2.68 4.26
C ALA A 74 -14.98 -1.53 5.12
N ASP A 75 -15.75 -1.08 6.11
CA ASP A 75 -15.39 0.04 7.00
C ASP A 75 -14.23 -0.29 7.94
N ASP A 76 -14.02 -1.58 8.25
CA ASP A 76 -12.95 -2.03 9.13
C ASP A 76 -11.56 -1.86 8.51
N TYR A 77 -11.47 -1.84 7.18
CA TYR A 77 -10.20 -1.56 6.50
C TYR A 77 -9.67 -0.20 6.92
N ASP A 78 -10.48 0.85 6.79
CA ASP A 78 -10.02 2.23 7.08
C ASP A 78 -9.82 2.45 8.59
N LYS A 79 -10.41 1.61 9.44
CA LYS A 79 -10.25 1.64 10.90
C LYS A 79 -8.98 0.95 11.38
N TYR A 80 -8.61 -0.20 10.80
CA TYR A 80 -7.56 -1.06 11.35
C TYR A 80 -6.33 -1.23 10.45
N CYS A 81 -6.43 -0.92 9.16
CA CYS A 81 -5.31 -1.06 8.23
C CYS A 81 -4.58 0.27 8.06
N LEU A 82 -3.25 0.25 8.27
CA LEU A 82 -2.36 1.37 7.97
C LEU A 82 -1.42 0.99 6.84
N ARG A 83 -1.49 1.73 5.74
CA ARG A 83 -0.50 1.67 4.67
C ARG A 83 0.57 2.73 4.89
N ILE A 84 1.82 2.29 5.03
CA ILE A 84 2.97 3.18 5.15
C ILE A 84 3.59 3.36 3.77
N GLU A 85 3.59 4.59 3.28
CA GLU A 85 4.22 4.96 2.03
C GLU A 85 5.50 5.73 2.29
N ALA A 86 6.49 5.60 1.40
CA ALA A 86 7.72 6.34 1.53
C ALA A 86 7.47 7.84 1.38
N ASN A 87 8.07 8.64 2.27
CA ASN A 87 7.91 10.10 2.30
C ASN A 87 8.18 10.75 0.95
N ALA A 88 9.23 10.30 0.24
CA ALA A 88 9.60 10.85 -1.06
C ALA A 88 8.47 10.68 -2.08
N ASP A 89 7.83 9.51 -2.12
CA ASP A 89 6.73 9.26 -3.05
C ASP A 89 5.49 10.07 -2.67
N MET A 90 5.16 10.15 -1.38
CA MET A 90 4.06 10.99 -0.90
C MET A 90 4.26 12.46 -1.27
N VAL A 91 5.49 12.96 -1.16
CA VAL A 91 5.83 14.32 -1.58
C VAL A 91 5.62 14.48 -3.09
N VAL A 92 6.16 13.57 -3.91
CA VAL A 92 6.01 13.64 -5.37
C VAL A 92 4.55 13.57 -5.81
N GLU A 93 3.73 12.75 -5.15
CA GLU A 93 2.33 12.51 -5.52
C GLU A 93 1.36 13.56 -4.98
N LYS A 94 1.61 14.12 -3.78
CA LYS A 94 0.63 14.96 -3.07
C LYS A 94 1.04 16.42 -2.91
N LEU A 95 2.32 16.76 -2.95
CA LEU A 95 2.77 18.13 -2.65
C LEU A 95 2.08 19.17 -3.53
N ASP A 96 2.00 18.91 -4.83
CA ASP A 96 1.43 19.84 -5.81
C ASP A 96 -0.09 19.97 -5.69
N GLU A 97 -0.80 18.87 -5.42
CA GLU A 97 -2.23 18.85 -5.10
C GLU A 97 -2.53 19.71 -3.86
N LEU A 98 -1.79 19.47 -2.77
CA LEU A 98 -1.97 20.18 -1.51
C LEU A 98 -1.61 21.67 -1.61
N TYR A 99 -0.57 22.00 -2.37
CA TYR A 99 -0.18 23.38 -2.64
C TYR A 99 -1.29 24.13 -3.40
N ARG A 100 -1.80 23.56 -4.51
CA ARG A 100 -2.92 24.16 -5.27
C ARG A 100 -4.19 24.29 -4.46
N ALA A 101 -4.47 23.32 -3.60
CA ALA A 101 -5.62 23.34 -2.68
C ALA A 101 -5.44 24.30 -1.49
N ARG A 102 -4.32 25.04 -1.40
CA ARG A 102 -3.97 25.95 -0.29
C ARG A 102 -4.02 25.28 1.10
N LYS A 103 -3.73 23.98 1.16
CA LYS A 103 -3.69 23.20 2.40
C LYS A 103 -2.35 23.32 3.13
N ILE A 104 -1.37 23.98 2.52
CA ILE A 104 -0.03 24.19 3.08
C ILE A 104 0.06 25.65 3.58
N PRO A 105 0.43 25.88 4.85
CA PRO A 105 0.56 27.23 5.41
C PRO A 105 1.48 28.13 4.60
N ALA A 106 1.10 29.40 4.44
CA ALA A 106 1.88 30.39 3.69
C ALA A 106 3.31 30.56 4.25
N ALA A 107 3.48 30.47 5.58
CA ALA A 107 4.79 30.53 6.23
C ALA A 107 5.75 29.42 5.77
N ILE A 108 5.23 28.31 5.24
CA ILE A 108 6.03 27.23 4.64
C ILE A 108 6.22 27.50 3.14
N THR A 109 5.16 27.85 2.41
CA THR A 109 5.22 28.02 0.95
C THR A 109 6.06 29.21 0.48
N MET A 110 6.24 30.22 1.35
CA MET A 110 7.10 31.37 1.07
C MET A 110 8.60 31.05 1.17
N LYS A 111 8.99 29.99 1.88
CA LYS A 111 10.37 29.58 2.05
C LYS A 111 11.01 29.13 0.73
N GLN A 112 12.30 29.40 0.56
CA GLN A 112 13.00 29.05 -0.67
C GLN A 112 13.08 27.53 -0.85
N GLU A 113 13.31 26.79 0.25
CA GLU A 113 13.39 25.33 0.28
C GLU A 113 12.09 24.70 -0.22
N PHE A 114 10.94 25.29 0.12
CA PHE A 114 9.66 24.82 -0.39
C PHE A 114 9.54 25.07 -1.89
N LYS A 115 9.91 26.27 -2.37
CA LYS A 115 9.84 26.62 -3.79
C LYS A 115 10.75 25.72 -4.64
N ASP A 116 11.95 25.42 -4.14
CA ASP A 116 12.91 24.54 -4.81
C ASP A 116 12.40 23.10 -4.87
N LEU A 117 11.84 22.59 -3.75
CA LEU A 117 11.25 21.26 -3.70
C LEU A 117 10.01 21.16 -4.61
N HIS A 118 9.10 22.14 -4.56
CA HIS A 118 7.89 22.16 -5.38
C HIS A 118 8.24 22.25 -6.87
N GLY A 119 9.22 23.08 -7.24
CA GLY A 119 9.76 23.16 -8.59
C GLY A 119 10.33 21.82 -9.08
N SER A 120 11.11 21.14 -8.24
CA SER A 120 11.67 19.80 -8.54
C SER A 120 10.57 18.75 -8.71
N VAL A 121 9.55 18.75 -7.85
CA VAL A 121 8.39 17.85 -7.96
C VAL A 121 7.61 18.11 -9.23
N LYS A 122 7.38 19.38 -9.59
CA LYS A 122 6.66 19.75 -10.82
C LYS A 122 7.41 19.24 -12.05
N LEU A 123 8.72 19.51 -12.13
CA LEU A 123 9.57 19.04 -13.23
C LEU A 123 9.52 17.51 -13.36
N LEU A 124 9.63 16.78 -12.25
CA LEU A 124 9.56 15.33 -12.25
C LEU A 124 8.21 14.81 -12.78
N ASN A 125 7.10 15.42 -12.36
CA ASN A 125 5.76 15.03 -12.79
C ASN A 125 5.55 15.31 -14.29
N GLU A 126 6.05 16.43 -14.82
CA GLU A 126 6.04 16.73 -16.25
C GLU A 126 6.76 15.64 -17.07
N TYR A 127 7.92 15.15 -16.60
CA TYR A 127 8.62 14.04 -17.25
C TYR A 127 7.84 12.72 -17.18
N ARG A 128 7.18 12.44 -16.04
CA ARG A 128 6.36 11.22 -15.89
C ARG A 128 5.18 11.21 -16.86
N ASP A 129 4.53 12.36 -17.05
CA ASP A 129 3.38 12.47 -17.93
C ASP A 129 3.77 12.36 -19.41
N LYS A 130 4.84 13.04 -19.84
CA LYS A 130 5.42 12.85 -21.18
C LYS A 130 5.78 11.40 -21.47
N LYS A 131 6.38 10.70 -20.49
CA LYS A 131 6.71 9.27 -20.62
C LYS A 131 5.44 8.41 -20.79
N ARG A 132 4.36 8.72 -20.08
CA ARG A 132 3.07 8.01 -20.19
C ARG A 132 2.41 8.25 -21.55
N GLU A 133 2.47 9.46 -22.08
CA GLU A 133 1.96 9.82 -23.41
C GLU A 133 2.69 9.06 -24.51
N LEU A 134 4.03 9.06 -24.47
CA LEU A 134 4.87 8.29 -25.40
C LEU A 134 4.52 6.80 -25.39
N GLN A 135 4.38 6.20 -24.21
CA GLN A 135 4.02 4.78 -24.07
C GLN A 135 2.62 4.44 -24.58
N ARG A 136 1.68 5.40 -24.54
CA ARG A 136 0.33 5.23 -25.09
C ARG A 136 0.34 5.24 -26.61
N CYS A 137 1.11 6.13 -27.24
CA CYS A 137 1.27 6.16 -28.69
C CYS A 137 1.88 4.87 -29.25
N THR A 138 2.80 4.21 -28.54
CA THR A 138 3.46 2.98 -29.01
C THR A 138 2.60 1.71 -28.87
N LYS A 139 1.54 1.73 -28.06
CA LYS A 139 0.66 0.57 -27.82
C LYS A 139 -0.65 0.60 -28.63
N GLY A 140 -0.86 1.66 -29.42
CA GLY A 140 -2.05 1.87 -30.26
C GLY A 140 -1.89 1.40 -31.72
N THR A 141 -0.84 0.64 -32.03
CA THR A 141 -0.56 -0.04 -33.32
C THR A 141 -0.43 -1.52 -33.07
#